data_AF-A0A917DEC5-F1
#
_entry.id   AF-A0A917DEC5-F1
#
_cell.length_a   1.000
_cell.length_b   1.000
_cell.length_c   1.000
_cell.angle_alpha   90.00
_cell.angle_beta   90.00
_cell.angle_gamma   90.00
#
_symmetry.space_group_name_H-M   'P 1'
#
loop_
_entity.id
_entity.type
_entity.pdbx_description
1 polymer ?
#
loop_
_entity_poly.entity_id
_entity_poly.type
_entity_poly.pdbx_seq_one_letter_code
_entity_poly.pdbx_strand_id
1 'polypeptide(L)' 'MLDDLIRPIAHHIWMIEGQPDGWALDHWLEGRRVALTDVAQPWHDAATLVDEATWMRRALWLPQTHMH' A
#
# COMPACT_ATOMS: atom_id res chain seq x y z
N MET A 1 -14.58 5.24 -12.05
CA MET A 1 -15.15 4.14 -11.23
C MET A 1 -14.07 3.36 -10.51
N LEU A 2 -13.10 2.74 -11.20
CA LEU A 2 -11.96 2.10 -10.51
C LEU A 2 -10.97 3.14 -9.97
N ASP A 3 -10.69 4.20 -10.73
CA ASP A 3 -9.81 5.30 -10.30
C ASP A 3 -10.28 5.99 -9.01
N ASP A 4 -11.59 6.06 -8.78
CA ASP A 4 -12.20 6.61 -7.57
C ASP A 4 -11.94 5.73 -6.34
N LEU A 5 -11.72 4.41 -6.54
CA LEU A 5 -11.32 3.46 -5.50
C LEU A 5 -9.80 3.45 -5.29
N ILE A 6 -9.03 3.54 -6.38
CA ILE A 6 -7.56 3.51 -6.35
C ILE A 6 -7.00 4.74 -5.62
N ARG A 7 -7.54 5.92 -5.92
CA ARG A 7 -7.05 7.20 -5.39
C ARG A 7 -6.98 7.24 -3.85
N PRO A 8 -8.04 6.95 -3.08
CA PRO A 8 -7.97 6.97 -1.62
C PRO A 8 -7.01 5.90 -1.07
N ILE A 9 -6.92 4.73 -1.70
CA ILE A 9 -6.03 3.64 -1.27
C ILE A 9 -4.55 4.02 -1.51
N ALA A 10 -4.22 4.49 -2.71
CA ALA A 10 -2.88 4.96 -3.06
C ALA A 10 -2.43 6.12 -2.17
N HIS A 11 -3.33 7.06 -1.89
CA HIS A 11 -3.07 8.17 -0.98
C HIS A 11 -2.84 7.68 0.46
N HIS A 12 -3.60 6.69 0.92
CA HIS A 12 -3.41 6.09 2.25
C HIS A 12 -2.05 5.40 2.37
N ILE A 13 -1.63 4.61 1.38
CA ILE A 13 -0.31 3.96 1.33
C ILE A 13 0.80 5.03 1.38
N TRP A 14 0.68 6.08 0.55
CA TRP A 14 1.64 7.18 0.52
C TRP A 14 1.77 7.89 1.88
N MET A 15 0.66 8.10 2.60
CA MET A 15 0.69 8.68 3.94
C MET A 15 1.38 7.76 4.96
N ILE A 16 1.09 6.45 4.95
CA ILE A 16 1.71 5.50 5.91
C ILE A 16 3.22 5.38 5.66
N GLU A 17 3.65 5.43 4.41
CA GLU A 17 5.08 5.38 4.06
C GLU A 17 5.85 6.66 4.41
N GLY A 18 5.17 7.70 4.91
CA GLY A 18 5.81 8.95 5.36
C GLY A 18 5.97 9.98 4.25
N GLN A 19 5.07 9.97 3.27
CA GLN A 19 5.04 10.94 2.16
C GLN A 19 6.33 10.98 1.33
N PRO A 20 6.87 9.82 0.90
CA PRO A 20 8.08 9.80 0.09
C PRO A 20 7.86 10.51 -1.25
N ASP A 21 8.80 11.40 -1.61
CA ASP A 21 8.81 12.06 -2.91
C ASP A 21 9.29 11.11 -4.02
N GLY A 22 8.68 11.23 -5.20
CA GLY A 22 9.10 10.54 -6.42
C GLY A 22 8.55 9.12 -6.63
N TRP A 23 7.81 8.55 -5.68
CA TRP A 23 7.31 7.16 -5.75
C TRP A 23 5.79 7.08 -5.98
N ALA A 24 5.14 8.19 -6.33
CA ALA A 24 3.68 8.27 -6.48
C ALA A 24 3.09 7.23 -7.48
N LEU A 25 3.86 6.84 -8.51
CA LEU A 25 3.44 5.80 -9.45
C LEU A 25 3.40 4.41 -8.79
N ASP A 26 4.38 4.08 -7.94
CA ASP A 26 4.41 2.83 -7.18
C ASP A 26 3.24 2.76 -6.20
N HIS A 27 2.92 3.86 -5.51
CA HIS A 27 1.74 3.94 -4.63
C HIS A 27 0.43 3.78 -5.39
N TRP A 28 0.34 4.35 -6.60
CA TRP A 28 -0.82 4.19 -7.47
C TRP A 28 -1.01 2.75 -7.93
N LEU A 29 0.07 2.08 -8.34
CA LEU A 29 0.04 0.68 -8.76
C LEU A 29 -0.34 -0.25 -7.59
N GLU A 30 0.15 0.04 -6.39
CA GLU A 30 -0.21 -0.73 -5.19
C GLU A 30 -1.67 -0.51 -4.80
N GLY A 31 -2.16 0.73 -4.84
CA GLY A 31 -3.58 1.03 -4.62
C GLY A 31 -4.48 0.33 -5.64
N ARG A 32 -4.02 0.19 -6.89
CA ARG A 32 -4.72 -0.58 -7.93
C ARG A 32 -4.72 -2.09 -7.67
N ARG A 33 -3.62 -2.64 -7.15
CA ARG A 33 -3.55 -4.05 -6.75
C ARG A 33 -4.54 -4.36 -5.64
N VAL A 34 -4.56 -3.53 -4.60
CA VAL A 34 -5.50 -3.67 -3.47
C VAL A 34 -6.95 -3.52 -3.93
N ALA A 35 -7.26 -2.50 -4.74
CA ALA A 35 -8.61 -2.30 -5.28
C ALA A 35 -9.14 -3.50 -6.07
N LEU A 36 -8.28 -4.18 -6.82
CA LEU A 36 -8.64 -5.38 -7.60
C LEU A 36 -8.81 -6.61 -6.71
N THR A 37 -8.01 -6.75 -5.66
CA THR A 37 -8.12 -7.84 -4.68
C THR A 37 -9.39 -7.70 -3.81
N ASP A 38 -9.70 -6.49 -3.36
CA ASP A 38 -10.90 -6.16 -2.57
C ASP A 38 -12.20 -6.50 -3.34
N VAL A 39 -12.26 -6.12 -4.62
CA VAL A 39 -13.38 -6.47 -5.52
C VAL A 39 -13.51 -7.99 -5.72
N ALA A 40 -12.39 -8.73 -5.70
CA ALA A 40 -12.38 -10.18 -5.82
C ALA A 40 -12.70 -10.91 -4.50
N GLN A 41 -12.50 -10.26 -3.36
CA GLN A 41 -12.62 -10.85 -2.02
C GLN A 41 -13.25 -9.87 -1.02
N PRO A 42 -14.57 -9.64 -1.08
CA PRO A 42 -15.26 -8.59 -0.32
C PRO A 42 -15.28 -8.80 1.21
N TRP A 43 -14.74 -9.92 1.69
CA TRP A 43 -14.62 -10.24 3.12
C TRP A 43 -13.31 -9.71 3.72
N HIS A 44 -12.37 -9.25 2.89
CA HIS A 44 -11.14 -8.61 3.33
C HIS A 44 -11.31 -7.10 3.33
N ASP A 45 -11.07 -6.45 4.47
CA ASP A 45 -11.00 -5.00 4.53
C ASP A 45 -9.74 -4.52 3.80
N ALA A 46 -9.90 -3.64 2.81
CA ALA A 46 -8.79 -3.05 2.06
C ALA A 46 -7.72 -2.39 2.97
N ALA A 47 -8.11 -1.89 4.15
CA ALA A 47 -7.17 -1.32 5.11
C ALA A 47 -6.19 -2.36 5.66
N THR A 48 -6.65 -3.60 5.89
CA THR A 48 -5.80 -4.70 6.39
C THR A 48 -4.77 -5.13 5.35
N LEU A 49 -5.14 -5.16 4.06
CA LEU A 49 -4.22 -5.49 2.98
C LEU A 49 -3.14 -4.41 2.78
N VAL A 50 -3.51 -3.14 2.95
CA VAL A 50 -2.56 -2.02 2.89
C VAL A 50 -1.58 -2.06 4.04
N ASP A 51 -2.04 -2.33 5.27
CA ASP A 51 -1.18 -2.41 6.44
C ASP A 51 -0.17 -3.57 6.32
N GLU A 52 -0.63 -4.76 5.92
CA GLU A 52 0.23 -5.92 5.70
C GLU A 52 1.25 -5.67 4.58
N ALA A 53 0.82 -5.13 3.43
CA ALA A 53 1.71 -4.82 2.32
C ALA A 53 2.76 -3.77 2.70
N THR A 54 2.37 -2.74 3.47
CA THR A 54 3.28 -1.69 3.94
C THR A 54 4.28 -2.24 4.98
N TRP A 55 3.80 -3.11 5.88
CA TRP A 55 4.66 -3.81 6.83
C TRP A 55 5.66 -4.72 6.10
N MET A 56 5.21 -5.51 5.12
CA MET A 56 6.09 -6.37 4.32
C MET A 56 7.13 -5.56 3.56
N ARG A 57 6.73 -4.43 2.96
CA ARG A 57 7.67 -3.53 2.26
C ARG A 57 8.72 -2.98 3.22
N ARG A 58 8.33 -2.54 4.42
CA ARG A 58 9.29 -2.11 5.45
C ARG A 58 10.19 -3.25 5.93
N ALA A 59 9.64 -4.42 6.19
CA ALA A 59 10.38 -5.57 6.71
C ALA A 59 11.37 -6.17 5.70
N LEU A 60 11.04 -6.13 4.40
CA LEU A 60 11.83 -6.74 3.33
C LEU A 60 12.78 -5.77 2.62
N TRP A 61 12.52 -4.46 2.63
CA TRP A 61 13.33 -3.47 1.89
C TRP A 61 14.10 -2.46 2.76
N LEU A 62 13.80 -2.32 4.06
CA LEU A 62 14.70 -1.58 4.94
C LEU A 62 15.89 -2.47 5.32
N PRO A 63 17.13 -1.94 5.33
CA PRO A 63 18.25 -2.67 5.88
C PRO A 63 17.92 -3.02 7.33
N GLN A 64 17.91 -4.32 7.65
CA GLN A 64 17.78 -4.80 9.02
C GLN A 64 18.93 -4.19 9.81
N THR A 65 18.65 -3.12 10.56
CA THR A 65 19.61 -2.57 11.51
C THR A 65 19.77 -3.58 12.62
N HIS A 66 20.67 -4.53 12.40
CA HIS A 66 21.25 -5.37 13.44
C HIS A 66 21.95 -4.39 14.41
N MET A 67 21.24 -3.95 15.45
CA MET A 67 21.89 -3.31 16.59
C MET A 67 22.66 -4.39 17.33
N HIS A 68 23.98 -4.21 17.38
CA HIS A 68 24.96 -5.08 18.01
C HIS A 68 25.18 -4.69 19.47
#